data_AF-A0AAE0WE43-F1
#
_entry.id   AF-A0AAE0WE43-F1
#
_cell.length_a   1.000
_cell.length_b   1.000
_cell.length_c   1.000
_cell.angle_alpha   90.00
_cell.angle_beta   90.00
_cell.angle_gamma   90.00
#
_symmetry.space_group_name_H-M   'P 1'
#
loop_
_entity.id
_entity.type
_entity.pdbx_description
1 polymer ?
#
loop_
_entity_poly.entity_id
_entity_poly.type
_entity_poly.pdbx_seq_one_letter_code
_entity_poly.pdbx_strand_id
1 'polypeptide(L)'
;MCLLFLFNTIFLISGIAILGVGIWLKVNKNIVNMQHLIQFDSKDPYLDNVAWVLIGVGVFVLLVGGFGFFAAFSQNKCFLFLYILFLIIIFLGWLGGGITAAVFKSQVEDGMKEILLKTFKEYKKGNLVAIAWDYMQVW
;
A
#
# COMPACT_ATOMS: atom_id res chain seq x y z
N MET A 1 -1.26 26.86 9.71
CA MET A 1 -0.51 26.77 8.43
C MET A 1 0.72 25.88 8.55
N CYS A 2 1.65 26.11 9.49
CA CYS A 2 2.85 25.26 9.66
C CYS A 2 2.55 23.76 9.91
N LEU A 3 1.49 23.44 10.67
CA LEU A 3 1.11 22.05 10.95
C LEU A 3 0.63 21.31 9.68
N LEU A 4 -0.19 21.96 8.84
CA LEU A 4 -0.64 21.40 7.56
C LEU A 4 0.53 21.19 6.60
N PHE A 5 1.47 22.13 6.56
CA PHE A 5 2.66 22.02 5.74
C PHE A 5 3.53 20.84 6.17
N LEU A 6 3.90 20.76 7.45
CA LEU A 6 4.71 19.67 8.01
C LEU A 6 4.06 18.30 7.81
N PHE A 7 2.78 18.17 8.15
CA PHE A 7 2.04 16.93 8.01
C PHE A 7 2.01 16.46 6.55
N ASN A 8 1.77 17.40 5.63
CA ASN A 8 1.69 17.09 4.21
C ASN A 8 3.07 16.77 3.60
N THR A 9 4.16 17.39 4.08
CA THR A 9 5.54 17.02 3.69
C THR A 9 5.90 15.61 4.14
N ILE A 10 5.53 15.21 5.37
CA ILE A 10 5.74 13.84 5.86
C ILE A 10 4.96 12.85 5.01
N PHE A 11 3.70 13.17 4.69
CA PHE A 11 2.87 12.36 3.80
C PHE A 11 3.50 12.20 2.41
N LEU A 12 4.03 13.28 1.84
CA LEU A 12 4.72 13.23 0.55
C LEU A 12 5.95 12.31 0.60
N ILE A 13 6.81 12.46 1.60
CA ILE A 13 8.01 11.61 1.78
C ILE A 13 7.60 10.14 1.94
N SER A 14 6.56 9.87 2.73
CA SER A 14 6.04 8.51 2.90
C SER A 14 5.53 7.92 1.58
N GLY A 15 4.85 8.72 0.74
CA GLY A 15 4.39 8.31 -0.58
C GLY A 15 5.55 7.94 -1.50
N ILE A 16 6.63 8.72 -1.51
CA ILE A 16 7.85 8.42 -2.27
C ILE A 16 8.46 7.09 -1.79
N ALA A 17 8.56 6.88 -0.48
CA ALA A 17 9.10 5.65 0.09
C ALA A 17 8.27 4.42 -0.30
N ILE A 18 6.94 4.49 -0.14
CA ILE A 18 6.01 3.41 -0.49
C ILE A 18 6.09 3.08 -1.98
N LEU A 19 6.13 4.11 -2.84
CA LEU A 19 6.31 3.92 -4.28
C LEU A 19 7.65 3.29 -4.64
N GLY A 20 8.73 3.75 -4.00
CA GLY A 20 10.07 3.20 -4.18
C GLY A 20 10.11 1.70 -3.84
N VAL A 21 9.51 1.29 -2.72
CA VAL A 21 9.39 -0.12 -2.34
C VAL A 21 8.54 -0.90 -3.35
N GLY A 22 7.42 -0.35 -3.81
CA GLY A 22 6.55 -0.99 -4.80
C GLY A 22 7.26 -1.23 -6.14
N ILE A 23 7.98 -0.22 -6.62
CA ILE A 23 8.80 -0.31 -7.85
C ILE A 23 9.94 -1.31 -7.63
N TRP A 24 10.62 -1.26 -6.48
CA TRP A 24 11.69 -2.20 -6.14
C TRP A 24 11.23 -3.66 -6.20
N LEU A 25 10.06 -3.97 -5.61
CA LEU A 25 9.47 -5.32 -5.66
C LEU A 25 9.19 -5.76 -7.10
N LYS A 26 8.70 -4.86 -7.95
CA LYS A 26 8.39 -5.17 -9.36
C LYS A 26 9.64 -5.33 -10.23
N VAL A 27 10.63 -4.48 -10.02
CA VAL A 27 11.90 -4.51 -10.77
C VAL A 27 12.71 -5.75 -10.39
N ASN A 28 12.81 -6.09 -9.11
CA ASN A 28 13.54 -7.28 -8.67
C ASN A 28 12.91 -8.57 -9.24
N LYS A 29 11.57 -8.61 -9.39
CA LYS A 29 10.88 -9.70 -10.09
C LYS A 29 11.31 -9.85 -11.55
N ASN A 30 11.48 -8.74 -12.28
CA ASN A 30 11.91 -8.75 -13.68
C ASN A 30 13.40 -9.10 -13.85
N ILE A 31 14.26 -8.61 -12.96
CA ILE A 31 15.71 -8.88 -12.99
C ILE A 31 15.98 -10.36 -12.67
N VAL A 32 15.30 -10.92 -11.66
CA VAL A 32 15.45 -12.33 -11.26
C VAL A 32 14.92 -13.28 -12.34
N ASN A 33 13.85 -12.92 -13.06
CA ASN A 33 13.32 -13.73 -14.17
C ASN A 33 14.27 -13.83 -15.37
N MET A 34 15.10 -12.81 -15.60
CA MET A 34 16.09 -12.84 -16.71
C MET A 34 17.34 -13.65 -16.38
N GLN A 35 17.73 -13.74 -15.11
CA GLN A 35 19.02 -14.33 -14.76
C GLN A 35 18.98 -15.81 -14.43
N HIS A 36 17.82 -16.46 -14.21
CA HIS A 36 17.73 -17.91 -13.93
C HIS A 36 18.68 -18.40 -12.82
N LEU A 37 19.19 -17.49 -11.97
CA LEU A 37 20.27 -17.73 -11.02
C LEU A 37 19.77 -17.87 -9.59
N ILE A 38 18.47 -17.65 -9.36
CA ILE A 38 17.90 -17.77 -8.03
C ILE A 38 16.54 -18.44 -8.16
N GLN A 39 16.39 -19.61 -7.52
CA GLN A 39 15.12 -20.32 -7.34
C GLN A 39 14.17 -19.56 -6.39
N PHE A 40 14.03 -18.24 -6.56
CA PHE A 40 12.86 -17.54 -6.04
C PHE A 40 11.72 -17.95 -6.96
N ASP A 41 10.75 -18.69 -6.43
CA ASP A 41 9.61 -19.23 -7.17
C ASP A 41 8.93 -18.07 -7.95
N SER A 42 9.24 -17.96 -9.24
CA SER A 42 8.96 -16.80 -10.10
C SER A 42 7.47 -16.60 -10.39
N LYS A 43 6.61 -17.32 -9.68
CA LYS A 43 5.20 -17.48 -9.98
C LYS A 43 4.27 -17.23 -8.81
N ASP A 44 4.73 -16.68 -7.69
CA ASP A 44 3.78 -16.25 -6.64
C ASP A 44 2.95 -15.06 -7.16
N PRO A 45 1.66 -15.25 -7.49
CA PRO A 45 0.80 -14.17 -7.97
C PRO A 45 0.58 -13.13 -6.86
N TYR A 46 0.71 -13.55 -5.60
CA TYR A 46 0.57 -12.71 -4.42
C TYR A 46 1.59 -11.57 -4.38
N LEU A 47 2.88 -11.85 -4.66
CA LEU A 47 3.92 -10.82 -4.68
C LEU A 47 3.73 -9.81 -5.82
N ASP A 48 3.18 -10.23 -6.96
CA ASP A 48 2.85 -9.30 -8.06
C ASP A 48 1.75 -8.34 -7.66
N ASN A 49 0.68 -8.91 -7.10
CA ASN A 49 -0.49 -8.15 -6.68
C ASN A 49 -0.12 -7.16 -5.58
N VAL A 50 0.72 -7.58 -4.61
CA VAL A 50 1.21 -6.69 -3.55
C VAL A 50 2.04 -5.54 -4.11
N ALA A 51 2.94 -5.80 -5.07
CA ALA A 51 3.74 -4.74 -5.69
C ALA A 51 2.86 -3.71 -6.44
N TRP A 52 1.86 -4.17 -7.19
CA TRP A 52 0.90 -3.30 -7.86
C TRP A 52 0.07 -2.46 -6.89
N VAL A 53 -0.38 -3.06 -5.78
CA VAL A 53 -1.10 -2.34 -4.71
C VAL A 53 -0.20 -1.27 -4.08
N LEU A 54 1.06 -1.59 -3.76
CA LEU A 54 2.01 -0.62 -3.19
C LEU A 54 2.25 0.56 -4.13
N ILE A 55 2.43 0.29 -5.43
CA ILE A 55 2.58 1.33 -6.45
C ILE A 55 1.32 2.20 -6.51
N GLY A 56 0.14 1.59 -6.59
CA GLY A 56 -1.14 2.32 -6.65
C GLY A 56 -1.36 3.21 -5.43
N VAL A 57 -1.16 2.66 -4.23
CA VAL A 57 -1.28 3.41 -2.96
C VAL A 57 -0.25 4.53 -2.90
N GLY A 58 1.01 4.28 -3.27
CA GLY A 58 2.03 5.32 -3.22
C GLY A 58 1.77 6.45 -4.23
N VAL A 59 1.29 6.17 -5.45
CA VAL A 59 0.85 7.22 -6.39
C VAL A 59 -0.30 8.03 -5.80
N PHE A 60 -1.31 7.37 -5.23
CA PHE A 60 -2.44 8.05 -4.60
C PHE A 60 -1.98 8.97 -3.46
N VAL A 61 -1.10 8.49 -2.58
CA VAL A 61 -0.52 9.27 -1.49
C VAL A 61 0.29 10.45 -2.01
N LEU A 62 1.07 10.29 -3.08
CA LEU A 62 1.79 11.40 -3.72
C LEU A 62 0.86 12.45 -4.33
N LEU A 63 -0.24 12.04 -4.96
CA LEU A 63 -1.22 12.97 -5.50
C LEU A 63 -1.85 13.79 -4.38
N VAL A 64 -2.36 13.12 -3.33
CA VAL A 64 -2.94 13.78 -2.15
C VAL A 64 -1.91 14.71 -1.49
N GLY A 65 -0.66 14.26 -1.35
CA GLY A 65 0.46 15.04 -0.81
C GLY A 65 0.82 16.25 -1.67
N GLY A 66 0.85 16.09 -2.99
CA GLY A 66 1.11 17.16 -3.95
C GLY A 66 0.04 18.25 -3.92
N PHE A 67 -1.24 17.85 -3.91
CA PHE A 67 -2.35 18.79 -3.78
C PHE A 67 -2.34 19.53 -2.43
N GLY A 68 -1.91 18.89 -1.34
CA GLY A 68 -1.74 19.57 -0.05
C GLY A 68 -0.66 20.65 -0.05
N PHE A 69 0.41 20.49 -0.85
CA PHE A 69 1.50 21.47 -0.93
C PHE A 69 1.05 22.69 -1.73
N PHE A 70 0.30 22.45 -2.81
CA PHE A 70 -0.35 23.51 -3.60
C PHE A 70 -1.41 24.28 -2.80
N ALA A 71 -2.19 23.57 -1.98
CA ALA A 71 -3.15 24.19 -1.06
C ALA A 71 -2.47 25.02 0.04
N ALA A 72 -1.29 24.60 0.53
CA ALA A 72 -0.52 25.35 1.54
C ALA A 72 0.08 26.66 1.00
N PHE A 73 0.45 26.70 -0.28
CA PHE A 73 0.97 27.90 -0.95
C PHE A 73 -0.13 28.84 -1.47
N SER A 74 -1.37 28.37 -1.57
CA SER A 74 -2.45 29.19 -2.10
C SER A 74 -2.95 30.18 -1.04
N GLN A 75 -2.67 31.47 -1.24
CA GLN A 75 -3.21 32.56 -0.41
C GLN A 75 -4.74 32.74 -0.57
N ASN A 76 -5.38 32.01 -1.49
CA ASN A 76 -6.78 32.18 -1.82
C ASN A 76 -7.65 31.11 -1.13
N LYS A 77 -8.63 31.55 -0.32
CA LYS A 77 -9.49 30.69 0.52
C LYS A 77 -10.26 29.61 -0.25
N CYS A 78 -10.48 29.81 -1.56
CA CYS A 78 -11.17 28.86 -2.45
C CYS A 78 -10.40 27.53 -2.60
N PHE A 79 -9.07 27.56 -2.73
CA PHE A 79 -8.26 26.35 -2.87
C PHE A 79 -8.19 25.54 -1.56
N LEU A 80 -8.23 26.21 -0.41
CA LEU A 80 -8.33 25.55 0.89
C LEU A 80 -9.68 24.83 1.04
N PHE A 81 -10.78 25.45 0.58
CA PHE A 81 -12.10 24.83 0.59
C PHE A 81 -12.17 23.59 -0.30
N LEU A 82 -11.60 23.65 -1.51
CA LEU A 82 -11.53 22.50 -2.42
C LEU A 82 -10.74 21.34 -1.82
N TYR A 83 -9.62 21.63 -1.15
CA TYR A 83 -8.82 20.62 -0.45
C TYR A 83 -9.61 19.96 0.69
N ILE A 84 -10.32 20.75 1.51
CA ILE A 84 -11.18 20.22 2.58
C ILE A 84 -12.31 19.36 2.00
N LEU A 85 -12.95 19.81 0.92
CA LEU A 85 -14.01 19.05 0.24
C LEU A 85 -13.49 17.70 -0.28
N PHE A 86 -12.31 17.70 -0.90
CA PHE A 86 -11.67 16.49 -1.39
C PHE A 86 -11.32 15.51 -0.25
N LEU A 87 -10.83 16.02 0.89
CA LEU A 87 -10.59 15.20 2.09
C LEU A 87 -11.89 14.61 2.66
N ILE A 88 -12.99 15.37 2.66
CA ILE A 88 -14.29 14.86 3.10
C ILE A 88 -14.75 13.70 2.19
N ILE A 89 -14.58 13.83 0.87
CA ILE A 89 -14.92 12.76 -0.07
C ILE A 89 -14.09 11.50 0.20
N ILE A 90 -12.77 11.64 0.40
CA ILE A 90 -11.89 10.52 0.76
C ILE A 90 -12.34 9.89 2.08
N PHE A 91 -12.68 10.70 3.08
CA PHE A 91 -13.11 10.22 4.39
C PHE A 91 -14.42 9.42 4.32
N LEU A 92 -15.40 9.92 3.56
CA LEU A 92 -16.65 9.19 3.31
C LEU A 92 -16.40 7.88 2.57
N GLY A 93 -15.46 7.87 1.62
CA GLY A 93 -15.02 6.64 0.94
C GLY A 93 -14.40 5.62 1.91
N TRP A 94 -13.52 6.07 2.80
CA TRP A 94 -12.93 5.23 3.86
C TRP A 94 -13.98 4.69 4.82
N LEU A 95 -14.94 5.52 5.24
CA LEU A 95 -16.05 5.07 6.08
C LEU A 95 -16.92 4.04 5.37
N GLY A 96 -17.29 4.27 4.11
CA GLY A 96 -18.05 3.32 3.31
C GLY A 96 -17.32 1.98 3.14
N GLY A 97 -16.02 2.02 2.86
CA GLY A 97 -15.17 0.84 2.83
C GLY A 97 -15.11 0.11 4.17
N GLY A 98 -14.95 0.84 5.27
CA GLY A 98 -14.93 0.28 6.63
C GLY A 98 -16.25 -0.38 7.03
N ILE A 99 -17.39 0.24 6.71
CA ILE A 99 -18.72 -0.33 6.96
C ILE A 99 -18.90 -1.59 6.12
N THR A 100 -18.54 -1.56 4.84
CA THR A 100 -18.62 -2.74 3.96
C THR A 100 -17.75 -3.87 4.51
N ALA A 101 -16.51 -3.59 4.91
CA ALA A 101 -15.63 -4.58 5.53
C ALA A 101 -16.20 -5.14 6.84
N ALA A 102 -16.88 -4.32 7.64
CA ALA A 102 -17.53 -4.75 8.88
C ALA A 102 -18.76 -5.65 8.61
N VAL A 103 -19.57 -5.33 7.61
CA VAL A 103 -20.74 -6.12 7.21
C VAL A 103 -20.31 -7.48 6.66
N PHE A 104 -19.27 -7.52 5.84
CA PHE A 104 -18.75 -8.75 5.23
C PHE A 104 -17.64 -9.42 6.04
N LYS A 105 -17.54 -9.12 7.34
CA LYS A 105 -16.46 -9.61 8.21
C LYS A 105 -16.30 -11.13 8.18
N SER A 106 -17.40 -11.89 8.16
CA SER A 106 -17.36 -13.35 8.08
C SER A 106 -16.71 -13.87 6.79
N GLN A 107 -17.06 -13.28 5.65
CA GLN A 107 -16.48 -13.66 4.35
C GLN A 107 -14.99 -13.29 4.27
N VAL A 108 -14.62 -12.14 4.84
CA VAL A 108 -13.21 -11.73 4.94
C VAL A 108 -12.42 -12.67 5.85
N GLU A 109 -13.00 -13.10 6.97
CA GLU A 109 -12.36 -14.03 7.90
C GLU A 109 -12.14 -15.41 7.26
N ASP A 110 -13.14 -15.94 6.55
CA ASP A 110 -13.03 -17.23 5.87
C ASP A 110 -12.02 -17.17 4.70
N GLY A 111 -12.06 -16.09 3.90
CA GLY A 111 -11.08 -15.87 2.84
C GLY A 111 -9.66 -15.72 3.39
N MET A 112 -9.49 -15.02 4.53
CA MET A 112 -8.20 -14.88 5.18
C MET A 112 -7.67 -16.21 5.71
N LYS A 113 -8.53 -17.04 6.33
CA LYS A 113 -8.16 -18.41 6.75
C LYS A 113 -7.71 -19.26 5.57
N GLU A 114 -8.41 -19.18 4.43
CA GLU A 114 -8.04 -19.92 3.23
C GLU A 114 -6.67 -19.48 2.68
N ILE A 115 -6.42 -18.17 2.62
CA ILE A 115 -5.13 -17.61 2.19
C ILE A 115 -4.01 -18.03 3.15
N LEU A 116 -4.24 -18.00 4.46
CA LEU A 116 -3.25 -18.42 5.46
C LEU A 116 -2.93 -19.91 5.30
N LEU A 117 -3.94 -20.77 5.12
CA LEU A 117 -3.73 -22.21 4.94
C LEU A 117 -3.01 -22.54 3.62
N LYS A 118 -3.31 -21.82 2.53
CA LYS A 118 -2.58 -21.96 1.26
C LYS A 118 -1.12 -21.54 1.40
N THR A 119 -0.89 -20.37 1.97
CA THR A 119 0.45 -19.82 2.18
C THR A 119 1.28 -20.69 3.14
N PHE A 120 0.65 -21.34 4.13
CA PHE A 120 1.32 -22.28 5.02
C PHE A 120 1.70 -23.59 4.32
N LYS A 121 0.83 -24.12 3.45
CA LYS A 121 1.15 -25.33 2.66
C LYS A 121 2.30 -25.10 1.68
N GLU A 122 2.48 -23.87 1.20
CA GLU A 122 3.57 -23.46 0.31
C GLU A 122 4.86 -23.07 1.05
N TYR A 123 4.93 -23.28 2.38
CA TYR A 123 6.11 -22.97 3.19
C TYR A 123 7.34 -23.76 2.74
N LYS A 124 8.15 -23.16 1.86
CA LYS A 124 9.50 -23.60 1.51
C LYS A 124 10.54 -22.75 2.26
N LYS A 125 11.43 -23.43 2.98
CA LYS A 125 12.52 -22.83 3.76
C LYS A 125 13.45 -22.05 2.82
N GLY A 126 13.46 -20.71 2.93
CA GLY A 126 14.27 -19.80 2.10
C GLY A 126 13.50 -18.80 1.23
N ASN A 127 12.16 -18.92 1.13
CA ASN A 127 11.33 -17.95 0.40
C ASN A 127 10.83 -16.80 1.30
N LEU A 128 10.45 -15.66 0.71
CA LEU A 128 9.90 -14.49 1.40
C LEU A 128 8.68 -14.82 2.27
N VAL A 129 7.85 -15.77 1.82
CA VAL A 129 6.71 -16.30 2.57
C VAL A 129 7.17 -16.92 3.89
N ALA A 130 8.25 -17.69 3.88
CA ALA A 130 8.78 -18.32 5.08
C ALA A 130 9.35 -17.28 6.06
N ILE A 131 10.01 -16.24 5.55
CA ILE A 131 10.51 -15.11 6.37
C ILE A 131 9.35 -14.33 6.97
N ALA A 132 8.29 -14.04 6.20
CA ALA A 132 7.12 -13.34 6.68
C ALA A 132 6.39 -14.12 7.79
N TRP A 133 6.26 -15.45 7.64
CA TRP A 133 5.72 -16.32 8.69
C TRP A 133 6.58 -16.32 9.94
N ASP A 134 7.90 -16.44 9.81
CA ASP A 134 8.84 -16.44 10.95
C ASP A 134 8.74 -15.11 11.73
N TYR A 135 8.66 -13.98 11.03
CA TYR A 135 8.43 -12.67 11.65
C TYR A 135 7.08 -12.56 12.38
N MET A 136 6.00 -13.09 11.81
CA MET A 136 4.67 -13.06 12.43
C MET A 136 4.55 -13.98 13.66
N GLN A 137 5.36 -15.05 13.74
CA GLN A 137 5.34 -15.99 14.86
C GLN A 137 6.17 -15.52 16.06
N VAL A 138 7.11 -14.59 15.85
CA VAL A 138 7.97 -14.03 16.90
C VAL A 138 7.29 -12.88 17.66
N TRP A 139 6.25 -12.28 17.09
CA TRP A 139 5.37 -11.30 17.73
C TRP A 139 4.11 -11.95 18.29
#